data_AF-A0A951VHA7-F1
#
_entry.id   AF-A0A951VHA7-F1
#
_cell.length_a   1.000
_cell.length_b   1.000
_cell.length_c   1.000
_cell.angle_alpha   90.00
_cell.angle_beta   90.00
_cell.angle_gamma   90.00
#
_symmetry.space_group_name_H-M   'P 1'
#
loop_
_entity.id
_entity.type
_entity.pdbx_description
1 polymer ?
#
loop_
_entity_poly.entity_id
_entity_poly.type
_entity_poly.pdbx_seq_one_letter_code
_entity_poly.pdbx_strand_id
1 'polypeptide(L)'
;VSFIGSMIAWGKLNGKIKDVSFKGQHIINLIVLVLVLASAVATYFAATNTAIIYFFVTVFLALLYGVFFVQPIGGADMPVVISLLNSFTGVAAACGGFLYDNKAMLTGGILVGAAGTLLTILMCRAMNRSLMNVLIGSFGGSASGAGPAHAGGGTVKEITISDAAMVMAYAKKVIVVPGYGLAVAQAQHTCHELEKVLGEKGVEVKYAIHPVAGRMPGHMNVLLAEADVEYDKLLEMEPANEELKTADVALVLGANDVVNPAAKTDPSSPIYGMPVLEVGEAGMVIVNKRSMKPGYAGIENQLFFEPKTSMLFGDAKKVLQELIAQVKEI
;
A
#
# COMPACT_ATOMS: atom_id res chain seq x y z
N VAL A 1 -19.56 -6.85 -12.57
CA VAL A 1 -18.79 -5.86 -11.79
C VAL A 1 -17.40 -6.36 -11.42
N SER A 2 -17.25 -7.37 -10.56
CA SER A 2 -15.92 -7.78 -10.06
C SER A 2 -14.93 -8.20 -11.14
N PHE A 3 -15.38 -8.95 -12.16
CA PHE A 3 -14.52 -9.40 -13.25
C PHE A 3 -13.79 -8.25 -13.97
N ILE A 4 -14.55 -7.33 -14.57
CA ILE A 4 -13.96 -6.22 -15.33
C ILE A 4 -13.31 -5.18 -14.40
N GLY A 5 -13.85 -4.98 -13.19
CA GLY A 5 -13.23 -4.12 -12.18
C GLY A 5 -11.81 -4.58 -11.83
N SER A 6 -11.63 -5.89 -11.63
CA SER A 6 -10.31 -6.48 -11.37
C SER A 6 -9.37 -6.37 -12.58
N MET A 7 -9.90 -6.47 -13.81
CA MET A 7 -9.08 -6.24 -15.02
C MET A 7 -8.58 -4.79 -15.11
N ILE A 8 -9.42 -3.80 -14.78
CA ILE A 8 -9.00 -2.39 -14.74
C ILE A 8 -8.00 -2.16 -13.62
N ALA A 9 -8.24 -2.70 -12.41
CA ALA A 9 -7.31 -2.61 -11.29
C ALA A 9 -5.93 -3.20 -11.65
N TRP A 10 -5.90 -4.38 -12.29
CA TRP A 10 -4.67 -4.98 -12.81
C TRP A 10 -3.99 -4.08 -13.85
N GLY A 11 -4.74 -3.55 -14.82
CA GLY A 11 -4.19 -2.68 -15.86
C GLY A 11 -3.57 -1.39 -15.31
N LYS A 12 -4.13 -0.87 -14.20
CA LYS A 12 -3.59 0.28 -13.47
C LYS A 12 -2.32 -0.06 -12.70
N LEU A 13 -2.29 -1.17 -11.97
CA LEU A 13 -1.09 -1.63 -11.27
C LEU A 13 0.07 -1.94 -12.23
N ASN A 14 -0.26 -2.44 -13.43
CA ASN A 14 0.71 -2.69 -14.50
C ASN A 14 1.11 -1.41 -15.27
N GLY A 15 0.58 -0.24 -14.91
CA GLY A 15 0.90 1.05 -15.54
C GLY A 15 0.37 1.23 -16.97
N LYS A 16 -0.44 0.31 -17.50
CA LYS A 16 -1.05 0.39 -18.84
C LYS A 16 -2.26 1.30 -18.89
N ILE A 17 -2.99 1.41 -17.78
CA ILE A 17 -4.19 2.24 -17.65
C ILE A 17 -3.88 3.40 -16.70
N LYS A 18 -4.15 4.62 -17.14
CA LYS A 18 -4.00 5.83 -16.31
C LYS A 18 -5.26 6.09 -15.48
N ASP A 19 -5.09 6.83 -14.39
CA ASP A 19 -6.19 7.32 -13.58
C ASP A 19 -6.94 8.41 -14.37
N VAL A 20 -8.20 8.14 -14.72
CA VAL A 20 -9.06 9.07 -15.46
C VAL A 20 -10.32 9.28 -14.62
N SER A 21 -10.50 10.50 -14.13
CA SER A 21 -11.75 10.95 -13.53
C SER A 21 -12.33 12.10 -14.34
N PHE A 22 -13.65 12.20 -14.40
CA PHE A 22 -14.35 13.30 -15.05
C PHE A 22 -15.44 13.89 -14.13
N LYS A 23 -15.71 15.19 -14.30
CA LYS A 23 -16.70 15.90 -13.49
C LYS A 23 -18.10 15.30 -13.72
N GLY A 24 -18.78 14.92 -12.65
CA GLY A 24 -20.12 14.32 -12.71
C GLY A 24 -20.16 12.78 -12.84
N GLN A 25 -19.01 12.10 -12.79
CA GLN A 25 -18.95 10.64 -12.88
C GLN A 25 -19.78 9.91 -11.81
N HIS A 26 -20.04 10.51 -10.64
CA HIS A 26 -20.92 9.92 -9.62
C HIS A 26 -22.34 9.72 -10.09
N ILE A 27 -22.85 10.74 -10.79
CA ILE A 27 -24.21 10.73 -11.30
C ILE A 27 -24.32 9.63 -12.34
N ILE A 28 -23.30 9.48 -13.20
CA ILE A 28 -23.22 8.38 -14.15
C ILE A 28 -23.14 7.03 -13.44
N ASN A 29 -22.28 6.86 -12.44
CA ASN A 29 -22.16 5.62 -11.68
C ASN A 29 -23.47 5.24 -11.01
N LEU A 30 -24.17 6.21 -10.40
CA LEU A 30 -25.45 5.99 -9.75
C LEU A 30 -26.53 5.64 -10.77
N ILE A 31 -26.60 6.34 -11.90
CA ILE A 31 -27.55 6.04 -12.98
C ILE A 31 -27.31 4.63 -13.51
N VAL A 32 -26.07 4.26 -13.81
CA VAL A 32 -25.73 2.92 -14.31
C VAL A 32 -26.09 1.86 -13.27
N LEU A 33 -25.84 2.09 -11.97
CA LEU A 33 -26.23 1.17 -10.90
C LEU A 33 -27.75 0.98 -10.84
N VAL A 34 -28.52 2.07 -10.90
CA VAL A 34 -29.99 2.02 -10.92
C VAL A 34 -30.49 1.26 -12.15
N LEU A 35 -29.87 1.47 -13.32
CA LEU A 35 -30.21 0.73 -14.55
C LEU A 35 -29.87 -0.77 -14.45
N VAL A 36 -28.76 -1.14 -13.79
CA VAL A 36 -28.44 -2.54 -13.50
C VAL A 36 -29.52 -3.18 -12.62
N LEU A 37 -29.93 -2.49 -11.55
CA LEU A 37 -30.97 -3.00 -10.63
C LEU A 37 -32.34 -3.07 -11.32
N ALA A 38 -32.71 -2.05 -12.09
CA ALA A 38 -33.97 -2.02 -12.82
C ALA A 38 -34.03 -3.13 -13.89
N SER A 39 -32.94 -3.37 -14.63
CA SER A 39 -32.88 -4.47 -15.61
C SER A 39 -32.90 -5.85 -14.95
N ALA A 40 -32.27 -6.02 -13.78
CA ALA A 40 -32.35 -7.25 -13.00
C ALA A 40 -33.80 -7.54 -12.51
N VAL A 41 -34.49 -6.53 -12.00
CA VAL A 41 -35.90 -6.65 -11.58
C VAL A 41 -36.82 -6.90 -12.77
N ALA A 42 -36.61 -6.18 -13.89
CA ALA A 42 -37.38 -6.40 -15.12
C ALA A 42 -37.23 -7.82 -15.65
N THR A 43 -36.06 -8.44 -15.48
CA THR A 43 -35.82 -9.84 -15.86
C THR A 43 -36.75 -10.80 -15.12
N TYR A 44 -37.07 -10.53 -13.86
CA TYR A 44 -37.97 -11.37 -13.05
C TYR A 44 -39.44 -11.29 -13.52
N PHE A 45 -39.90 -10.12 -13.96
CA PHE A 45 -41.28 -9.90 -14.40
C PHE A 45 -41.52 -10.15 -15.90
N ALA A 46 -40.45 -10.35 -16.68
CA ALA A 46 -40.53 -10.50 -18.12
C ALA A 46 -40.87 -11.93 -18.58
N ALA A 47 -41.56 -12.04 -19.71
CA ALA A 47 -41.76 -13.32 -20.39
C ALA A 47 -40.43 -13.93 -20.85
N THR A 48 -40.34 -15.26 -20.97
CA THR A 48 -39.09 -16.01 -21.16
C THR A 48 -38.15 -15.46 -22.25
N ASN A 49 -38.67 -15.13 -23.44
CA ASN A 49 -37.85 -14.59 -24.53
C ASN A 49 -37.31 -13.17 -24.22
N THR A 50 -38.10 -12.35 -23.53
CA THR A 50 -37.73 -10.99 -23.14
C THR A 50 -36.79 -10.98 -21.93
N ALA A 51 -36.93 -11.96 -21.02
CA ALA A 51 -36.05 -12.14 -19.87
C ALA A 51 -34.60 -12.43 -20.29
N ILE A 52 -34.38 -13.22 -21.34
CA ILE A 52 -33.03 -13.49 -21.87
C ILE A 52 -32.36 -12.19 -22.36
N ILE A 53 -33.12 -11.30 -23.01
CA ILE A 53 -32.60 -10.00 -23.46
C ILE A 53 -32.21 -9.14 -22.26
N TYR A 54 -33.09 -9.03 -21.25
CA TYR A 54 -32.79 -8.26 -20.04
C TYR A 54 -31.63 -8.83 -19.25
N PHE A 55 -31.42 -10.15 -19.24
CA PHE A 55 -30.25 -10.78 -18.66
C PHE A 55 -28.95 -10.28 -19.32
N PHE A 56 -28.84 -10.34 -20.65
CA PHE A 56 -27.65 -9.86 -21.35
C PHE A 56 -27.44 -8.35 -21.21
N VAL A 57 -28.53 -7.57 -21.19
CA VAL A 57 -28.47 -6.12 -20.88
C VAL A 57 -27.92 -5.90 -19.47
N THR A 58 -28.38 -6.65 -18.48
CA THR A 58 -27.90 -6.59 -17.10
C THR A 58 -26.41 -6.91 -17.03
N VAL A 59 -25.97 -7.97 -17.73
CA VAL A 59 -24.54 -8.36 -17.81
C VAL A 59 -23.71 -7.23 -18.43
N PHE A 60 -24.15 -6.67 -19.56
CA PHE A 60 -23.45 -5.57 -20.22
C PHE A 60 -23.35 -4.32 -19.32
N LEU A 61 -24.45 -3.92 -18.69
CA LEU A 61 -24.46 -2.78 -17.76
C LEU A 61 -23.59 -3.06 -16.51
N ALA A 62 -23.57 -4.28 -16.00
CA ALA A 62 -22.72 -4.66 -14.87
C ALA A 62 -21.22 -4.70 -15.23
N LEU A 63 -20.88 -4.95 -16.50
CA LEU A 63 -19.52 -4.78 -17.00
C LEU A 63 -19.18 -3.29 -17.12
N LEU A 64 -20.05 -2.50 -17.73
CA LEU A 64 -19.86 -1.05 -17.86
C LEU A 64 -19.70 -0.38 -16.48
N TYR A 65 -20.54 -0.76 -15.51
CA TYR A 65 -20.45 -0.30 -14.13
C TYR A 65 -19.11 -0.65 -13.48
N GLY A 66 -18.60 -1.87 -13.69
CA GLY A 66 -17.30 -2.28 -13.14
C GLY A 66 -16.14 -1.42 -13.64
N VAL A 67 -16.18 -0.99 -14.91
CA VAL A 67 -15.21 -0.04 -15.45
C VAL A 67 -15.34 1.31 -14.75
N PHE A 68 -16.53 1.90 -14.73
CA PHE A 68 -16.73 3.23 -14.15
C PHE A 68 -16.58 3.28 -12.62
N PHE A 69 -16.71 2.14 -11.94
CA PHE A 69 -16.49 2.00 -10.50
C PHE A 69 -15.00 2.06 -10.15
N VAL A 70 -14.12 1.40 -10.91
CA VAL A 70 -12.67 1.31 -10.59
C VAL A 70 -11.84 2.40 -11.26
N GLN A 71 -12.28 2.90 -12.43
CA GLN A 71 -11.56 3.93 -13.20
C GLN A 71 -11.23 5.22 -12.44
N PRO A 72 -12.09 5.79 -11.58
CA PRO A 72 -11.77 7.04 -10.89
C PRO A 72 -10.80 6.81 -9.74
N ILE A 73 -10.75 5.61 -9.15
CA ILE A 73 -9.99 5.37 -7.93
C ILE A 73 -8.50 5.47 -8.27
N GLY A 74 -7.76 6.30 -7.53
CA GLY A 74 -6.33 6.49 -7.76
C GLY A 74 -5.54 5.23 -7.45
N GLY A 75 -4.37 5.06 -8.06
CA GLY A 75 -3.56 3.87 -7.79
C GLY A 75 -3.13 3.70 -6.31
N ALA A 76 -3.25 4.76 -5.47
CA ALA A 76 -2.87 4.75 -4.04
C ALA A 76 -3.77 3.82 -3.26
N ASP A 77 -5.05 3.89 -3.62
CA ASP A 77 -6.13 3.22 -2.94
C ASP A 77 -6.51 1.91 -3.67
N MET A 78 -5.79 1.54 -4.75
CA MET A 78 -5.99 0.28 -5.46
C MET A 78 -5.93 -0.97 -4.57
N PRO A 79 -5.04 -1.06 -3.56
CA PRO A 79 -5.04 -2.21 -2.66
C PRO A 79 -6.39 -2.39 -1.94
N VAL A 80 -7.06 -1.29 -1.56
CA VAL A 80 -8.39 -1.30 -0.93
C VAL A 80 -9.44 -1.78 -1.94
N VAL A 81 -9.37 -1.31 -3.19
CA VAL A 81 -10.28 -1.75 -4.26
C VAL A 81 -10.15 -3.25 -4.52
N ILE A 82 -8.94 -3.78 -4.56
CA ILE A 82 -8.69 -5.22 -4.77
C ILE A 82 -9.34 -6.03 -3.64
N SER A 83 -9.16 -5.61 -2.39
CA SER A 83 -9.79 -6.27 -1.24
C SER A 83 -11.33 -6.21 -1.30
N LEU A 84 -11.87 -5.07 -1.72
CA LEU A 84 -13.33 -4.89 -1.89
C LEU A 84 -13.89 -5.77 -3.02
N LEU A 85 -13.22 -5.81 -4.17
CA LEU A 85 -13.63 -6.66 -5.29
C LEU A 85 -13.54 -8.15 -4.94
N ASN A 86 -12.57 -8.55 -4.10
CA ASN A 86 -12.46 -9.89 -3.55
C ASN A 86 -13.66 -10.23 -2.63
N SER A 87 -14.10 -9.29 -1.82
CA SER A 87 -15.33 -9.46 -1.03
C SER A 87 -16.56 -9.64 -1.94
N PHE A 88 -16.69 -8.84 -3.01
CA PHE A 88 -17.79 -9.00 -3.98
C PHE A 88 -17.77 -10.36 -4.69
N THR A 89 -16.60 -10.92 -5.00
CA THR A 89 -16.53 -12.28 -5.55
C THR A 89 -16.96 -13.33 -4.54
N GLY A 90 -16.66 -13.15 -3.25
CA GLY A 90 -17.14 -14.01 -2.17
C GLY A 90 -18.67 -13.98 -2.05
N VAL A 91 -19.27 -12.78 -2.03
CA VAL A 91 -20.74 -12.62 -1.99
C VAL A 91 -21.40 -13.24 -3.23
N ALA A 92 -20.82 -13.04 -4.43
CA ALA A 92 -21.34 -13.65 -5.65
C ALA A 92 -21.26 -15.19 -5.60
N ALA A 93 -20.18 -15.76 -5.05
CA ALA A 93 -20.06 -17.19 -4.83
C ALA A 93 -21.08 -17.71 -3.79
N ALA A 94 -21.38 -16.94 -2.74
CA ALA A 94 -22.43 -17.30 -1.79
C ALA A 94 -23.81 -17.36 -2.46
N CYS A 95 -24.15 -16.37 -3.30
CA CYS A 95 -25.39 -16.36 -4.09
C CYS A 95 -25.47 -17.56 -5.05
N GLY A 96 -24.36 -17.92 -5.72
CA GLY A 96 -24.33 -19.12 -6.55
C GLY A 96 -24.45 -20.41 -5.73
N GLY A 97 -23.88 -20.46 -4.53
CA GLY A 97 -24.05 -21.57 -3.59
C GLY A 97 -25.51 -21.77 -3.19
N PHE A 98 -26.25 -20.68 -2.98
CA PHE A 98 -27.69 -20.71 -2.75
C PHE A 98 -28.46 -21.20 -3.99
N LEU A 99 -28.09 -20.74 -5.19
CA LEU A 99 -28.75 -21.13 -6.44
C LEU A 99 -28.58 -22.61 -6.77
N TYR A 100 -27.41 -23.19 -6.50
CA TYR A 100 -27.09 -24.59 -6.81
C TYR A 100 -27.27 -25.55 -5.62
N ASP A 101 -27.81 -25.07 -4.48
CA ASP A 101 -27.88 -25.81 -3.22
C ASP A 101 -26.54 -26.45 -2.79
N ASN A 102 -25.43 -25.77 -3.11
CA ASN A 102 -24.09 -26.24 -2.80
C ASN A 102 -23.59 -25.59 -1.52
N LYS A 103 -23.66 -26.36 -0.42
CA LYS A 103 -23.23 -25.91 0.92
C LYS A 103 -21.78 -25.46 0.97
N ALA A 104 -20.87 -26.15 0.27
CA ALA A 104 -19.45 -25.79 0.28
C ALA A 104 -19.20 -24.44 -0.41
N MET A 105 -19.85 -24.21 -1.54
CA MET A 105 -19.79 -22.93 -2.26
C MET A 105 -20.44 -21.80 -1.46
N LEU A 106 -21.55 -22.08 -0.78
CA LEU A 106 -22.22 -21.12 0.12
C LEU A 106 -21.31 -20.73 1.29
N THR A 107 -20.77 -21.71 2.02
CA THR A 107 -19.88 -21.45 3.17
C THR A 107 -18.58 -20.77 2.75
N GLY A 108 -17.97 -21.21 1.65
CA GLY A 108 -16.75 -20.61 1.11
C GLY A 108 -16.98 -19.16 0.66
N GLY A 109 -18.09 -18.89 -0.03
CA GLY A 109 -18.46 -17.55 -0.47
C GLY A 109 -18.67 -16.58 0.70
N ILE A 110 -19.39 -17.01 1.74
CA ILE A 110 -19.62 -16.21 2.95
C ILE A 110 -18.29 -15.89 3.64
N LEU A 111 -17.42 -16.90 3.81
CA LEU A 111 -16.11 -16.73 4.45
C LEU A 111 -15.25 -15.71 3.69
N VAL A 112 -15.13 -15.85 2.37
CA VAL A 112 -14.34 -14.94 1.51
C VAL A 112 -14.96 -13.53 1.52
N GLY A 113 -16.28 -13.43 1.44
CA GLY A 113 -17.00 -12.15 1.47
C GLY A 113 -16.76 -11.38 2.76
N ALA A 114 -16.88 -12.06 3.90
CA ALA A 114 -16.67 -11.47 5.23
C ALA A 114 -15.20 -11.11 5.49
N ALA A 115 -14.27 -12.02 5.18
CA ALA A 115 -12.84 -11.76 5.35
C ALA A 115 -12.37 -10.58 4.47
N GLY A 116 -12.83 -10.52 3.22
CA GLY A 116 -12.50 -9.42 2.31
C GLY A 116 -13.05 -8.07 2.78
N THR A 117 -14.28 -8.01 3.27
CA THR A 117 -14.86 -6.75 3.80
C THR A 117 -14.12 -6.28 5.04
N LEU A 118 -13.80 -7.19 5.97
CA LEU A 118 -13.07 -6.87 7.19
C LEU A 118 -11.65 -6.36 6.87
N LEU A 119 -10.94 -7.04 5.96
CA LEU A 119 -9.63 -6.62 5.48
C LEU A 119 -9.69 -5.23 4.84
N THR A 120 -10.69 -4.97 4.00
CA THR A 120 -10.90 -3.65 3.37
C THR A 120 -11.03 -2.55 4.43
N ILE A 121 -11.81 -2.78 5.50
CA ILE A 121 -12.00 -1.82 6.60
C ILE A 121 -10.69 -1.59 7.37
N LEU A 122 -9.94 -2.65 7.67
CA LEU A 122 -8.66 -2.53 8.35
C LEU A 122 -7.64 -1.73 7.53
N MET A 123 -7.59 -1.96 6.21
CA MET A 123 -6.74 -1.18 5.30
C MET A 123 -7.14 0.30 5.28
N CYS A 124 -8.43 0.60 5.17
CA CYS A 124 -8.96 1.95 5.24
C CYS A 124 -8.54 2.67 6.54
N ARG A 125 -8.68 1.99 7.69
CA ARG A 125 -8.25 2.51 8.99
C ARG A 125 -6.74 2.73 9.03
N ALA A 126 -5.94 1.80 8.52
CA ALA A 126 -4.48 1.93 8.48
C ALA A 126 -4.01 3.07 7.55
N MET A 127 -4.82 3.46 6.56
CA MET A 127 -4.56 4.62 5.69
C MET A 127 -5.17 5.93 6.23
N ASN A 128 -5.82 5.90 7.40
CA ASN A 128 -6.67 6.98 7.93
C ASN A 128 -7.65 7.57 6.90
N ARG A 129 -8.23 6.70 6.06
CA ARG A 129 -9.23 7.06 5.05
C ARG A 129 -10.49 6.24 5.28
N SER A 130 -11.64 6.90 5.28
CA SER A 130 -12.92 6.15 5.32
C SER A 130 -13.12 5.40 3.99
N LEU A 131 -13.83 4.26 4.04
CA LEU A 131 -14.20 3.53 2.82
C LEU A 131 -14.97 4.44 1.84
N MET A 132 -15.80 5.34 2.37
CA MET A 132 -16.50 6.33 1.57
C MET A 132 -15.51 7.27 0.87
N ASN A 133 -14.48 7.77 1.57
CA ASN A 133 -13.45 8.63 0.98
C ASN A 133 -12.59 7.89 -0.05
N VAL A 134 -12.42 6.57 0.05
CA VAL A 134 -11.71 5.81 -0.98
C VAL A 134 -12.57 5.63 -2.23
N LEU A 135 -13.86 5.33 -2.06
CA LEU A 135 -14.80 5.10 -3.16
C LEU A 135 -15.30 6.40 -3.82
N ILE A 136 -15.35 7.49 -3.06
CA ILE A 136 -15.90 8.80 -3.46
C ILE A 136 -14.82 9.89 -3.50
N GLY A 137 -13.71 9.79 -2.77
CA GLY A 137 -12.75 10.89 -2.62
C GLY A 137 -11.85 11.17 -3.82
N SER A 138 -11.95 10.39 -4.91
CA SER A 138 -11.40 10.81 -6.22
C SER A 138 -12.29 11.84 -6.94
N PHE A 139 -13.49 12.06 -6.42
CA PHE A 139 -14.48 12.89 -7.06
C PHE A 139 -14.58 14.24 -6.36
N GLY A 140 -14.02 15.23 -7.05
CA GLY A 140 -14.00 16.59 -6.52
C GLY A 140 -12.98 16.69 -5.41
N GLY A 141 -11.73 16.90 -5.83
CA GLY A 141 -10.87 17.78 -5.05
C GLY A 141 -11.64 19.07 -4.83
N SER A 142 -12.34 19.18 -3.71
CA SER A 142 -12.35 20.43 -3.00
C SER A 142 -10.88 20.75 -2.84
N ALA A 143 -10.41 21.75 -3.55
CA ALA A 143 -9.21 22.45 -3.18
C ALA A 143 -9.45 23.03 -1.76
N SER A 144 -9.45 22.17 -0.74
CA SER A 144 -8.94 22.54 0.57
C SER A 144 -7.54 23.01 0.28
N GLY A 145 -7.37 24.33 0.39
CA GLY A 145 -6.38 25.09 -0.33
C GLY A 145 -5.04 24.39 -0.40
N ALA A 146 -4.40 24.50 -1.56
CA ALA A 146 -2.95 24.60 -1.60
C ALA A 146 -2.57 25.83 -0.74
N GLY A 147 -2.60 25.66 0.59
CA GLY A 147 -1.71 26.37 1.46
C GLY A 147 -0.32 26.10 0.91
N PRO A 148 0.56 27.11 0.89
CA PRO A 148 1.85 26.97 0.24
C PRO A 148 2.47 25.70 0.81
N ALA A 149 2.70 24.70 -0.06
CA ALA A 149 3.57 23.59 0.25
C ALA A 149 4.78 24.26 0.88
N HIS A 150 5.00 24.02 2.17
CA HIS A 150 6.16 24.60 2.84
C HIS A 150 7.33 24.08 2.02
N ALA A 151 7.89 24.99 1.23
CA ALA A 151 9.13 24.81 0.52
C ALA A 151 10.19 24.75 1.61
N GLY A 152 10.25 23.60 2.28
CA GLY A 152 11.34 23.22 3.14
C GLY A 152 12.51 22.91 2.23
N GLY A 153 13.13 23.95 1.67
CA GLY A 153 14.44 23.90 1.05
C GLY A 153 15.51 23.63 2.11
N GLY A 154 15.38 22.51 2.82
CA GLY A 154 16.38 22.02 3.74
C GLY A 154 17.55 21.45 2.95
N THR A 155 18.77 21.65 3.47
CA THR A 155 19.94 20.96 2.93
C THR A 155 19.85 19.49 3.31
N VAL A 156 19.77 18.63 2.31
CA VAL A 156 19.76 17.18 2.49
C VAL A 156 21.18 16.73 2.82
N LYS A 157 21.36 15.93 3.87
CA LYS A 157 22.63 15.27 4.16
C LYS A 157 22.73 13.99 3.35
N GLU A 158 23.80 13.83 2.60
CA GLU A 158 24.11 12.58 1.91
C GLU A 158 25.16 11.81 2.71
N ILE A 159 25.03 10.48 2.75
CA ILE A 159 26.00 9.59 3.39
C ILE A 159 26.58 8.63 2.36
N THR A 160 27.88 8.36 2.46
CA THR A 160 28.53 7.38 1.60
C THR A 160 28.26 5.95 2.09
N ILE A 161 28.47 4.96 1.23
CA ILE A 161 28.25 3.56 1.59
C ILE A 161 29.21 3.11 2.70
N SER A 162 30.47 3.54 2.64
CA SER A 162 31.47 3.21 3.67
C SER A 162 31.11 3.81 5.03
N ASP A 163 30.62 5.06 5.06
CA ASP A 163 30.16 5.68 6.32
C ASP A 163 28.91 5.00 6.86
N ALA A 164 27.95 4.66 6.00
CA ALA A 164 26.75 3.92 6.40
C ALA A 164 27.09 2.53 6.94
N ALA A 165 28.03 1.81 6.30
CA ALA A 165 28.52 0.52 6.77
C ALA A 165 29.20 0.63 8.15
N MET A 166 30.05 1.65 8.36
CA MET A 166 30.68 1.92 9.65
C MET A 166 29.65 2.16 10.75
N VAL A 167 28.69 3.06 10.51
CA VAL A 167 27.64 3.38 11.48
C VAL A 167 26.82 2.14 11.85
N MET A 168 26.47 1.31 10.86
CA MET A 168 25.72 0.08 11.09
C MET A 168 26.53 -1.02 11.77
N ALA A 169 27.82 -1.17 11.46
CA ALA A 169 28.68 -2.21 12.03
C ALA A 169 28.99 -1.98 13.52
N TYR A 170 28.99 -0.73 13.98
CA TYR A 170 29.20 -0.36 15.39
C TYR A 170 27.89 -0.08 16.16
N ALA A 171 26.75 -0.14 15.49
CA ALA A 171 25.44 -0.02 16.14
C ALA A 171 25.18 -1.26 17.01
N LYS A 172 24.42 -1.10 18.10
CA LYS A 172 23.92 -2.23 18.89
C LYS A 172 22.58 -2.72 18.35
N LYS A 173 21.73 -1.79 17.91
CA LYS A 173 20.40 -2.10 17.38
C LYS A 173 20.14 -1.34 16.07
N VAL A 174 19.79 -2.09 15.03
CA VAL A 174 19.42 -1.59 13.71
C VAL A 174 17.99 -2.02 13.39
N ILE A 175 17.13 -1.05 13.08
CA ILE A 175 15.76 -1.34 12.64
C ILE A 175 15.64 -1.05 11.14
N VAL A 176 15.32 -2.08 10.37
CA VAL A 176 15.09 -1.98 8.93
C VAL A 176 13.63 -1.69 8.67
N VAL A 177 13.35 -0.65 7.90
CA VAL A 177 12.00 -0.25 7.50
C VAL A 177 11.84 -0.52 6.01
N PRO A 178 11.34 -1.71 5.61
CA PRO A 178 11.17 -2.06 4.21
C PRO A 178 9.98 -1.33 3.59
N GLY A 179 10.17 -0.84 2.37
CA GLY A 179 9.13 -0.22 1.57
C GLY A 179 9.02 -0.82 0.17
N TYR A 180 8.14 -0.24 -0.65
CA TYR A 180 7.91 -0.72 -2.02
C TYR A 180 9.18 -0.69 -2.90
N GLY A 181 10.12 0.22 -2.63
CA GLY A 181 11.40 0.25 -3.36
C GLY A 181 12.24 -1.01 -3.21
N LEU A 182 12.19 -1.68 -2.05
CA LEU A 182 12.85 -2.98 -1.82
C LEU A 182 12.27 -4.06 -2.75
N ALA A 183 10.94 -4.12 -2.85
CA ALA A 183 10.24 -5.07 -3.70
C ALA A 183 10.52 -4.84 -5.19
N VAL A 184 10.52 -3.58 -5.64
CA VAL A 184 10.83 -3.22 -7.03
C VAL A 184 12.27 -3.63 -7.41
N ALA A 185 13.22 -3.49 -6.50
CA ALA A 185 14.61 -3.87 -6.72
C ALA A 185 14.88 -5.37 -6.54
N GLN A 186 13.89 -6.15 -6.07
CA GLN A 186 14.06 -7.58 -5.73
C GLN A 186 15.25 -7.78 -4.77
N ALA A 187 15.29 -6.96 -3.72
CA ALA A 187 16.40 -6.85 -2.79
C ALA A 187 16.15 -7.55 -1.45
N GLN A 188 15.05 -8.29 -1.29
CA GLN A 188 14.67 -8.96 -0.04
C GLN A 188 15.73 -9.96 0.45
N HIS A 189 16.27 -10.80 -0.44
CA HIS A 189 17.34 -11.75 -0.09
C HIS A 189 18.64 -11.04 0.31
N THR A 190 18.99 -9.97 -0.38
CA THR A 190 20.17 -9.15 -0.05
C THR A 190 19.98 -8.44 1.28
N CYS A 191 18.76 -7.97 1.57
CA CYS A 191 18.46 -7.38 2.88
C CYS A 191 18.60 -8.39 4.01
N HIS A 192 18.18 -9.64 3.81
CA HIS A 192 18.37 -10.71 4.79
C HIS A 192 19.85 -11.15 4.91
N GLU A 193 20.63 -11.09 3.83
CA GLU A 193 22.09 -11.28 3.92
C GLU A 193 22.75 -10.19 4.77
N LEU A 194 22.35 -8.92 4.59
CA LEU A 194 22.84 -7.81 5.43
C LEU A 194 22.48 -8.02 6.91
N GLU A 195 21.27 -8.48 7.20
CA GLU A 195 20.83 -8.85 8.55
C GLU A 195 21.75 -9.92 9.17
N LYS A 196 22.06 -10.99 8.42
CA LYS A 196 22.97 -12.06 8.89
C LYS A 196 24.37 -11.54 9.19
N VAL A 197 24.93 -10.74 8.29
CA VAL A 197 26.29 -10.18 8.43
C VAL A 197 26.38 -9.23 9.62
N LEU A 198 25.35 -8.42 9.86
CA LEU A 198 25.27 -7.57 11.06
C LEU A 198 25.08 -8.41 12.33
N GLY A 199 24.26 -9.46 12.26
CA GLY A 199 24.06 -10.40 13.36
C GLY A 199 25.34 -11.13 13.77
N GLU A 200 26.21 -11.50 12.82
CA GLU A 200 27.53 -12.08 13.09
C GLU A 200 28.45 -11.13 13.89
N LYS A 201 28.24 -9.81 13.76
CA LYS A 201 28.93 -8.78 14.55
C LYS A 201 28.27 -8.48 15.90
N GLY A 202 27.19 -9.17 16.25
CA GLY A 202 26.44 -8.97 17.49
C GLY A 202 25.46 -7.81 17.45
N VAL A 203 25.12 -7.29 16.26
CA VAL A 203 24.11 -6.23 16.10
C VAL A 203 22.72 -6.86 16.08
N GLU A 204 21.81 -6.33 16.90
CA GLU A 204 20.40 -6.73 16.89
C GLU A 204 19.68 -6.08 15.71
N VAL A 205 19.25 -6.89 14.73
CA VAL A 205 18.51 -6.42 13.55
C VAL A 205 17.06 -6.87 13.61
N LYS A 206 16.13 -5.90 13.52
CA LYS A 206 14.68 -6.15 13.44
C LYS A 206 14.07 -5.42 12.25
N TYR A 207 12.90 -5.88 11.81
CA TYR A 207 12.14 -5.30 10.70
C TYR A 207 10.89 -4.61 11.22
N ALA A 208 10.74 -3.33 10.92
CA ALA A 208 9.54 -2.56 11.24
C ALA A 208 8.60 -2.51 10.03
N ILE A 209 7.51 -3.27 10.08
CA ILE A 209 6.56 -3.39 8.98
C ILE A 209 5.38 -2.46 9.20
N HIS A 210 5.18 -1.56 8.24
CA HIS A 210 3.96 -0.75 8.18
C HIS A 210 2.83 -1.54 7.49
N PRO A 211 1.58 -1.57 8.01
CA PRO A 211 0.48 -2.39 7.47
C PRO A 211 0.18 -2.16 5.98
N VAL A 212 0.42 -0.93 5.50
CA VAL A 212 0.20 -0.52 4.10
C VAL A 212 1.50 -0.37 3.30
N ALA A 213 2.62 -0.89 3.79
CA ALA A 213 3.87 -0.91 3.03
C ALA A 213 3.73 -1.79 1.78
N GLY A 214 4.01 -1.20 0.61
CA GLY A 214 4.00 -1.91 -0.67
C GLY A 214 2.80 -1.56 -1.57
N ARG A 215 2.23 -2.60 -2.18
CA ARG A 215 1.08 -2.51 -3.13
C ARG A 215 -0.06 -3.49 -2.79
N MET A 216 0.07 -4.24 -1.70
CA MET A 216 -0.98 -5.14 -1.21
C MET A 216 -0.83 -5.28 0.31
N PRO A 217 -1.90 -5.63 1.05
CA PRO A 217 -1.79 -5.98 2.47
C PRO A 217 -0.78 -7.10 2.68
N GLY A 218 0.06 -6.97 3.69
CA GLY A 218 1.07 -7.98 4.02
C GLY A 218 2.13 -8.18 2.94
N HIS A 219 2.27 -7.26 1.97
CA HIS A 219 3.25 -7.40 0.88
C HIS A 219 4.65 -7.64 1.44
N MET A 220 5.09 -6.83 2.41
CA MET A 220 6.42 -6.95 2.99
C MET A 220 6.57 -8.25 3.80
N ASN A 221 5.55 -8.65 4.57
CA ASN A 221 5.59 -9.89 5.35
C ASN A 221 5.84 -11.10 4.43
N VAL A 222 5.13 -11.19 3.30
CA VAL A 222 5.28 -12.30 2.36
C VAL A 222 6.66 -12.29 1.70
N LEU A 223 7.16 -11.13 1.28
CA LEU A 223 8.49 -11.04 0.64
C LEU A 223 9.64 -11.35 1.60
N LEU A 224 9.53 -10.94 2.87
CA LEU A 224 10.54 -11.25 3.87
C LEU A 224 10.47 -12.73 4.29
N ALA A 225 9.26 -13.31 4.36
CA ALA A 225 9.10 -14.75 4.55
C ALA A 225 9.69 -15.56 3.38
N GLU A 226 9.53 -15.10 2.13
CA GLU A 226 10.19 -15.69 0.96
C GLU A 226 11.72 -15.60 1.05
N ALA A 227 12.23 -14.53 1.68
CA ALA A 227 13.66 -14.36 1.94
C ALA A 227 14.18 -15.15 3.14
N ASP A 228 13.34 -15.97 3.79
CA ASP A 228 13.67 -16.80 4.96
C ASP A 228 14.01 -15.98 6.23
N VAL A 229 13.39 -14.81 6.38
CA VAL A 229 13.48 -13.99 7.59
C VAL A 229 12.60 -14.60 8.69
N GLU A 230 13.16 -14.77 9.89
CA GLU A 230 12.43 -15.26 11.06
C GLU A 230 11.29 -14.31 11.46
N TYR A 231 10.09 -14.87 11.68
CA TYR A 231 8.90 -14.10 12.03
C TYR A 231 9.06 -13.27 13.31
N ASP A 232 9.87 -13.73 14.27
CA ASP A 232 10.10 -13.03 15.54
C ASP A 232 10.83 -11.69 15.36
N LYS A 233 11.51 -11.50 14.22
CA LYS A 233 12.18 -10.25 13.85
C LYS A 233 11.24 -9.29 13.12
N LEU A 234 10.07 -9.76 12.68
CA LEU A 234 9.08 -8.97 11.98
C LEU A 234 8.17 -8.28 13.00
N LEU A 235 8.45 -7.01 13.28
CA LEU A 235 7.64 -6.18 14.16
C LEU A 235 6.54 -5.48 13.37
N GLU A 236 5.31 -5.66 13.82
CA GLU A 236 4.20 -4.83 13.40
C GLU A 236 4.37 -3.39 13.95
N MET A 237 3.63 -2.43 13.39
CA MET A 237 3.86 -0.99 13.60
C MET A 237 3.88 -0.53 15.08
N GLU A 238 2.96 -1.01 15.92
CA GLU A 238 2.89 -0.62 17.33
C GLU A 238 4.14 -1.01 18.13
N PRO A 239 4.54 -2.31 18.18
CA PRO A 239 5.78 -2.69 18.85
C PRO A 239 7.03 -2.13 18.15
N ALA A 240 6.99 -1.93 16.83
CA ALA A 240 8.10 -1.32 16.09
C ALA A 240 8.38 0.11 16.53
N ASN A 241 7.35 0.93 16.80
CA ASN A 241 7.53 2.31 17.25
C ASN A 241 8.15 2.39 18.66
N GLU A 242 7.84 1.45 19.56
CA GLU A 242 8.51 1.38 20.87
C GLU A 242 9.99 0.97 20.75
N GLU A 243 10.30 0.04 19.84
CA GLU A 243 11.67 -0.41 19.59
C GLU A 243 12.52 0.68 18.91
N LEU A 244 11.93 1.51 18.03
CA LEU A 244 12.58 2.62 17.34
C LEU A 244 13.18 3.66 18.28
N LYS A 245 12.58 3.90 19.45
CA LYS A 245 13.11 4.81 20.49
C LYS A 245 14.47 4.36 21.05
N THR A 246 14.75 3.07 20.98
CA THR A 246 15.99 2.46 21.48
C THR A 246 16.95 2.04 20.36
N ALA A 247 16.58 2.29 19.10
CA ALA A 247 17.39 1.93 17.95
C ALA A 247 18.50 2.97 17.73
N ASP A 248 19.72 2.48 17.51
CA ASP A 248 20.84 3.36 17.16
C ASP A 248 20.70 3.85 15.71
N VAL A 249 20.26 2.95 14.82
CA VAL A 249 20.10 3.23 13.39
C VAL A 249 18.77 2.71 12.87
N ALA A 250 18.01 3.56 12.17
CA ALA A 250 16.86 3.18 11.36
C ALA A 250 17.24 3.20 9.87
N LEU A 251 17.27 2.02 9.22
CA LEU A 251 17.54 1.88 7.80
C LEU A 251 16.23 1.81 7.01
N VAL A 252 15.85 2.92 6.38
CA VAL A 252 14.63 3.01 5.54
C VAL A 252 14.95 2.58 4.11
N LEU A 253 14.39 1.46 3.67
CA LEU A 253 14.66 0.86 2.36
C LEU A 253 13.50 1.08 1.39
N GLY A 254 13.55 2.18 0.63
CA GLY A 254 12.56 2.44 -0.40
C GLY A 254 11.14 2.69 0.14
N ALA A 255 11.04 3.13 1.39
CA ALA A 255 9.81 3.65 1.99
C ALA A 255 9.80 5.18 1.92
N ASN A 256 8.61 5.78 1.78
CA ASN A 256 8.47 7.24 1.77
C ASN A 256 7.25 7.68 2.60
N ASP A 257 6.04 7.40 2.10
CA ASP A 257 4.82 7.91 2.74
C ASP A 257 4.60 7.32 4.15
N VAL A 258 4.98 6.06 4.37
CA VAL A 258 4.83 5.34 5.65
C VAL A 258 5.78 5.78 6.76
N VAL A 259 6.77 6.62 6.44
CA VAL A 259 7.73 7.20 7.40
C VAL A 259 7.64 8.73 7.42
N ASN A 260 6.61 9.33 6.80
CA ASN A 260 6.53 10.79 6.66
C ASN A 260 5.92 11.45 7.92
N PRO A 261 6.67 12.30 8.65
CA PRO A 261 6.19 12.97 9.86
C PRO A 261 4.99 13.90 9.62
N ALA A 262 4.82 14.37 8.37
CA ALA A 262 3.71 15.24 7.98
C ALA A 262 2.33 14.61 8.26
N ALA A 263 2.24 13.28 8.38
CA ALA A 263 1.02 12.60 8.80
C ALA A 263 0.55 13.02 10.21
N LYS A 264 1.46 13.42 11.11
CA LYS A 264 1.14 13.87 12.46
C LYS A 264 1.17 15.39 12.63
N THR A 265 2.08 16.05 11.95
CA THR A 265 2.41 17.46 12.20
C THR A 265 1.64 18.45 11.34
N ASP A 266 1.18 18.04 10.15
CA ASP A 266 0.59 18.94 9.16
C ASP A 266 -0.88 18.57 8.83
N PRO A 267 -1.86 19.29 9.40
CA PRO A 267 -3.29 19.09 9.11
C PRO A 267 -3.68 19.30 7.64
N SER A 268 -2.84 19.98 6.84
CA SER A 268 -3.09 20.21 5.42
C SER A 268 -2.60 19.07 4.53
N SER A 269 -1.83 18.13 5.09
CA SER A 269 -1.24 17.01 4.34
C SER A 269 -2.32 15.99 3.93
N PRO A 270 -2.28 15.45 2.68
CA PRO A 270 -3.17 14.39 2.22
C PRO A 270 -3.09 13.08 3.01
N ILE A 271 -2.05 12.92 3.84
CA ILE A 271 -1.81 11.77 4.71
C ILE A 271 -2.00 12.11 6.20
N TYR A 272 -2.59 13.27 6.53
CA TYR A 272 -2.82 13.65 7.92
C TYR A 272 -3.67 12.62 8.68
N GLY A 273 -3.21 12.28 9.89
CA GLY A 273 -3.75 11.26 10.78
C GLY A 273 -3.47 9.81 10.36
N MET A 274 -2.75 9.57 9.26
CA MET A 274 -2.25 8.24 8.92
C MET A 274 -1.24 7.80 10.00
N PRO A 275 -1.40 6.60 10.60
CA PRO A 275 -0.33 6.03 11.40
C PRO A 275 0.95 5.92 10.58
N VAL A 276 2.10 6.25 11.16
CA VAL A 276 3.40 6.19 10.48
C VAL A 276 4.43 5.57 11.41
N LEU A 277 5.48 5.00 10.83
CA LEU A 277 6.64 4.54 11.59
C LEU A 277 7.49 5.75 11.98
N GLU A 278 7.74 5.89 13.28
CA GLU A 278 8.37 7.07 13.90
C GLU A 278 9.90 6.98 13.83
N VAL A 279 10.42 6.81 12.62
CA VAL A 279 11.84 6.55 12.40
C VAL A 279 12.75 7.69 12.88
N GLY A 280 12.25 8.92 12.97
CA GLY A 280 12.98 10.08 13.51
C GLY A 280 13.31 9.97 15.01
N GLU A 281 12.64 9.07 15.75
CA GLU A 281 12.96 8.80 17.15
C GLU A 281 14.27 8.02 17.33
N ALA A 282 14.75 7.34 16.29
CA ALA A 282 16.03 6.62 16.32
C ALA A 282 17.24 7.58 16.50
N GLY A 283 18.38 7.00 16.87
CA GLY A 283 19.65 7.73 16.98
C GLY A 283 20.07 8.40 15.67
N MET A 284 20.03 7.63 14.58
CA MET A 284 20.32 8.07 13.22
C MET A 284 19.39 7.39 12.22
N VAL A 285 18.97 8.10 11.17
CA VAL A 285 18.12 7.56 10.10
C VAL A 285 18.90 7.54 8.80
N ILE A 286 18.97 6.39 8.15
CA ILE A 286 19.57 6.23 6.82
C ILE A 286 18.46 5.89 5.83
N VAL A 287 18.20 6.77 4.87
CA VAL A 287 17.14 6.57 3.88
C VAL A 287 17.74 6.20 2.53
N ASN A 288 17.48 4.98 2.07
CA ASN A 288 17.86 4.53 0.75
C ASN A 288 16.76 4.79 -0.28
N LYS A 289 17.08 5.57 -1.31
CA LYS A 289 16.22 5.80 -2.48
C LYS A 289 17.04 6.20 -3.71
N ARG A 290 16.46 6.07 -4.91
CA ARG A 290 17.14 6.40 -6.18
C ARG A 290 17.29 7.90 -6.46
N SER A 291 16.38 8.72 -5.94
CA SER A 291 16.32 10.18 -6.21
C SER A 291 15.39 10.86 -5.22
N MET A 292 15.34 12.19 -5.18
CA MET A 292 14.42 12.97 -4.34
C MET A 292 12.95 12.96 -4.79
N LYS A 293 12.58 12.14 -5.80
CA LYS A 293 11.18 12.04 -6.26
C LYS A 293 10.22 11.65 -5.11
N PRO A 294 8.98 12.18 -5.14
CA PRO A 294 7.96 11.88 -4.14
C PRO A 294 7.49 10.43 -4.22
N GLY A 295 6.81 10.00 -3.15
CA GLY A 295 6.25 8.67 -2.99
C GLY A 295 4.94 8.47 -3.75
N TYR A 296 4.09 7.61 -3.22
CA TYR A 296 2.80 7.34 -3.84
C TYR A 296 1.88 8.56 -3.74
N ALA A 297 1.83 9.18 -2.57
CA ALA A 297 0.97 10.33 -2.27
C ALA A 297 1.39 11.62 -3.01
N GLY A 298 2.53 11.62 -3.71
CA GLY A 298 2.99 12.79 -4.48
C GLY A 298 3.47 13.96 -3.63
N ILE A 299 3.66 13.75 -2.32
CA ILE A 299 4.13 14.77 -1.37
C ILE A 299 5.62 14.61 -1.07
N GLU A 300 6.25 15.73 -0.72
CA GLU A 300 7.61 15.74 -0.17
C GLU A 300 7.60 15.27 1.28
N ASN A 301 8.72 14.71 1.74
CA ASN A 301 8.84 14.14 3.08
C ASN A 301 9.79 14.98 3.93
N GLN A 302 9.26 15.52 5.02
CA GLN A 302 9.99 16.38 5.94
C GLN A 302 11.15 15.66 6.64
N LEU A 303 11.04 14.34 6.84
CA LEU A 303 12.07 13.51 7.45
C LEU A 303 13.43 13.63 6.74
N PHE A 304 13.42 13.80 5.42
CA PHE A 304 14.65 13.85 4.60
C PHE A 304 15.50 15.08 4.87
N PHE A 305 14.94 16.09 5.54
CA PHE A 305 15.62 17.34 5.90
C PHE A 305 15.96 17.39 7.40
N GLU A 306 15.58 16.38 8.17
CA GLU A 306 15.89 16.34 9.60
C GLU A 306 17.39 16.14 9.83
N PRO A 307 17.96 16.74 10.89
CA PRO A 307 19.40 16.72 11.13
C PRO A 307 19.96 15.32 11.42
N LYS A 308 19.11 14.40 11.91
CA LYS A 308 19.46 12.99 12.18
C LYS A 308 19.34 12.08 10.95
N THR A 309 18.80 12.60 9.85
CA THR A 309 18.55 11.82 8.64
C THR A 309 19.65 12.05 7.61
N SER A 310 20.18 10.96 7.08
CA SER A 310 21.11 10.94 5.98
C SER A 310 20.56 10.12 4.81
N MET A 311 20.73 10.64 3.60
CA MET A 311 20.26 10.02 2.36
C MET A 311 21.37 9.18 1.75
N LEU A 312 21.04 7.93 1.42
CA LEU A 312 21.91 6.99 0.74
C LEU A 312 21.35 6.72 -0.66
N PHE A 313 21.84 7.45 -1.66
CA PHE A 313 21.28 7.36 -3.00
C PHE A 313 21.75 6.10 -3.75
N GLY A 314 20.81 5.44 -4.41
CA GLY A 314 21.11 4.30 -5.28
C GLY A 314 19.93 3.36 -5.48
N ASP A 315 20.15 2.33 -6.30
CA ASP A 315 19.24 1.18 -6.37
C ASP A 315 19.39 0.33 -5.10
N ALA A 316 18.27 -0.08 -4.50
CA ALA A 316 18.29 -0.75 -3.20
C ALA A 316 19.12 -2.03 -3.21
N LYS A 317 19.05 -2.83 -4.29
CA LYS A 317 19.82 -4.08 -4.37
C LYS A 317 21.32 -3.82 -4.43
N LYS A 318 21.74 -2.87 -5.29
CA LYS A 318 23.16 -2.51 -5.44
C LYS A 318 23.73 -1.94 -4.14
N VAL A 319 23.02 -1.00 -3.53
CA VAL A 319 23.44 -0.36 -2.28
C VAL A 319 23.57 -1.40 -1.16
N LEU A 320 22.61 -2.33 -1.03
CA LEU A 320 22.70 -3.38 -0.03
C LEU A 320 23.87 -4.34 -0.29
N GLN A 321 24.16 -4.69 -1.55
CA GLN A 321 25.33 -5.52 -1.90
C GLN A 321 26.64 -4.84 -1.53
N GLU A 322 26.77 -3.56 -1.83
CA GLU A 322 27.96 -2.75 -1.52
C GLU A 322 28.10 -2.53 -0.01
N LEU A 323 26.99 -2.30 0.72
CA LEU A 323 26.97 -2.26 2.18
C LEU A 323 27.45 -3.58 2.79
N ILE A 324 26.95 -4.72 2.31
CA ILE A 324 27.38 -6.04 2.80
C ILE A 324 28.89 -6.22 2.60
N ALA A 325 29.41 -5.87 1.43
CA ALA A 325 30.84 -5.98 1.14
C ALA A 325 31.66 -5.13 2.13
N GLN A 326 31.26 -3.87 2.34
CA GLN A 326 31.94 -2.96 3.26
C GLN A 326 31.83 -3.40 4.72
N VAL A 327 30.67 -3.89 5.17
CA VAL A 327 30.49 -4.40 6.55
C VAL A 327 31.36 -5.63 6.79
N LYS A 328 31.56 -6.51 5.79
CA LYS A 328 32.46 -7.67 5.91
C LYS A 328 33.95 -7.30 5.98
N GLU A 329 34.33 -6.13 5.48
CA GLU A 329 35.72 -5.63 5.54
C GLU A 329 36.09 -4.99 6.88
N ILE A 330 35.09 -4.47 7.62
CA ILE A 330 35.22 -3.92 8.97
C ILE A 330 35.36 -5.06 9.98
#